data_AF-A0A7I8KPJ4-F1
#
_entry.id   AF-A0A7I8KPJ4-F1
#
_cell.length_a   1.000
_cell.length_b   1.000
_cell.length_c   1.000
_cell.angle_alpha   90.00
_cell.angle_beta   90.00
_cell.angle_gamma   90.00
#
_symmetry.space_group_name_H-M   'P 1'
#
loop_
_entity.id
_entity.type
_entity.pdbx_description
1 polymer ?
#
loop_
_entity_poly.entity_id
_entity_poly.type
_entity_poly.pdbx_seq_one_letter_code
_entity_poly.pdbx_strand_id
1 'polypeptide(L)'
;MNASRSASPLVAKALSAKSPVLQLLLETCNGLPQLKVVHAHMLRSQLIADVFCASRLLAFCVDPPTGADRPSLLYYAEKVFSLVDQPNLFMYNAMIRGWSGHGGDPSRSLDLLRQMLRMGLRPDNLTFPFVFKACAALGYGGMGRQVHGQVVLVGLWGDPYVQSSLLHMYARCGNGGAASRLFREIERPDAVIWTTMVLVYSQCGELLSARKMFDEMPERNTATWSCMISGYAKNGHFEEALDLFRSMQLEKVRANEAAMVGVLTSCANLGTLEGGKMAHEYMVRHNIVLNLILGTALVEMYAKCGDIQRAIAIFEQLPERDWLSWTTMITGLAMHGCTLMALEYFSKMVGAGVAPRAITFTAVLSVCSHGGLVSRGFELFESMKKDHRIEPRMEHYGCMVDLLGRAGKLQEAERFVLEMPVEPDGSIWGALLGACRIHRNSAMGKRVGEILTQLQPEHGGYYVLASNICAKAGQWEGVSELRRAMKERGVKKELGHSLVELDGRAHLFITGDKSHPEIGKIEEMWEEILQRIRAAGYVGRTGEVLFDIEEEEKDSALAKHSEKLAIALGVMKTGPGATIRIVKNLRVCEDCHEVTKLVSEVFHREFIVRDRNRFHHFKGGKCSCLDYW
;
A
#
# COMPACT_ATOMS: atom_id res chain seq x y z
N MET A 1 -23.09 18.82 -10.83
CA MET A 1 -24.16 19.84 -10.91
C MET A 1 -25.23 19.35 -11.87
N ASN A 2 -26.47 19.27 -11.39
CA ASN A 2 -27.63 18.61 -11.99
C ASN A 2 -28.25 19.41 -13.14
N ALA A 3 -27.75 19.27 -14.37
CA ALA A 3 -28.33 19.92 -15.56
C ALA A 3 -29.14 18.97 -16.48
N SER A 4 -29.22 17.66 -16.20
CA SER A 4 -29.83 16.68 -17.13
C SER A 4 -31.30 16.32 -16.84
N ARG A 5 -31.91 16.87 -15.78
CA ARG A 5 -33.25 16.42 -15.33
C ARG A 5 -34.43 17.15 -15.97
N SER A 6 -34.25 18.33 -16.56
CA SER A 6 -35.29 18.90 -17.41
C SER A 6 -35.09 18.36 -18.83
N ALA A 7 -36.10 17.66 -19.34
CA ALA A 7 -36.24 17.57 -20.79
C ALA A 7 -36.16 19.01 -21.32
N SER A 8 -35.40 19.26 -22.39
CA SER A 8 -35.42 20.59 -23.00
C SER A 8 -36.89 20.98 -23.27
N PRO A 9 -37.28 22.26 -23.16
CA PRO A 9 -38.68 22.67 -23.34
C PRO A 9 -39.30 22.14 -24.65
N LEU A 10 -38.46 21.95 -25.67
CA LEU A 10 -38.81 21.34 -26.96
C LEU A 10 -39.15 19.83 -26.85
N VAL A 11 -38.38 19.07 -26.07
CA VAL A 11 -38.60 17.63 -25.85
C VAL A 11 -39.85 17.39 -25.01
N ALA A 12 -40.07 18.17 -23.95
CA ALA A 12 -41.29 18.10 -23.15
C ALA A 12 -42.53 18.43 -24.00
N LYS A 13 -42.45 19.47 -24.85
CA LYS A 13 -43.51 19.84 -25.78
C LYS A 13 -43.80 18.75 -26.83
N ALA A 14 -42.77 18.10 -27.37
CA ALA A 14 -42.92 16.99 -28.32
C ALA A 14 -43.51 15.73 -27.66
N LEU A 15 -43.15 15.44 -26.40
CA LEU A 15 -43.71 14.32 -25.65
C LEU A 15 -45.18 14.58 -25.28
N SER A 16 -45.48 15.79 -24.80
CA SER A 16 -46.84 16.25 -24.52
C SER A 16 -47.75 16.16 -25.75
N ALA A 17 -47.23 16.52 -26.93
CA ALA A 17 -47.97 16.44 -28.19
C ALA A 17 -48.26 15.00 -28.63
N LYS A 18 -47.39 14.04 -28.31
CA LYS A 18 -47.58 12.61 -28.66
C LYS A 18 -48.36 11.82 -27.62
N SER A 19 -48.13 12.08 -26.33
CA SER A 19 -48.85 11.45 -25.22
C SER A 19 -48.63 12.23 -23.91
N PRO A 20 -49.59 13.08 -23.49
CA PRO A 20 -49.52 13.81 -22.21
C PRO A 20 -49.41 12.87 -21.00
N VAL A 21 -50.03 11.68 -21.10
CA VAL A 21 -50.02 10.64 -20.07
C VAL A 21 -48.64 10.02 -19.92
N LEU A 22 -47.90 9.81 -21.02
CA LEU A 22 -46.53 9.29 -20.98
C LEU A 22 -45.57 10.27 -20.28
N GLN A 23 -45.74 11.57 -20.51
CA GLN A 23 -44.93 12.60 -19.87
C GLN A 23 -45.13 12.59 -18.35
N LEU A 24 -46.38 12.63 -17.90
CA LEU A 24 -46.73 12.62 -16.48
C LEU A 24 -46.25 11.33 -15.79
N LEU A 25 -46.38 10.18 -16.46
CA LEU A 25 -45.94 8.90 -15.94
C LEU A 25 -44.41 8.79 -15.82
N LEU A 26 -43.65 9.34 -16.76
CA LEU A 26 -42.18 9.36 -16.68
C LEU A 26 -41.67 10.36 -15.63
N GLU A 27 -42.36 11.49 -15.44
CA GLU A 27 -42.04 12.49 -14.41
C GLU A 27 -42.34 11.99 -12.98
N THR A 28 -43.28 11.07 -12.82
CA THR A 28 -43.67 10.49 -11.51
C THR A 28 -43.03 9.12 -11.23
N CYS A 29 -42.23 8.59 -12.16
CA CYS A 29 -41.63 7.27 -12.06
C CYS A 29 -40.42 7.27 -11.10
N ASN A 30 -40.54 6.59 -9.96
CA ASN A 30 -39.50 6.56 -8.92
C ASN A 30 -38.78 5.19 -8.81
N GLY A 31 -39.12 4.21 -9.65
CA GLY A 31 -38.53 2.86 -9.57
C GLY A 31 -39.05 1.87 -10.60
N LEU A 32 -38.46 0.66 -10.59
CA LEU A 32 -38.75 -0.42 -11.53
C LEU A 32 -40.24 -0.86 -11.55
N PRO A 33 -40.98 -0.93 -10.43
CA PRO A 33 -42.40 -1.30 -10.45
C PRO A 33 -43.26 -0.31 -11.25
N GLN A 34 -43.10 1.00 -11.02
CA GLN A 34 -43.80 2.04 -11.76
C GLN A 34 -43.40 2.01 -13.24
N LEU A 35 -42.13 1.79 -13.53
CA LEU A 35 -41.61 1.68 -14.89
C LEU A 35 -42.26 0.53 -15.69
N LYS A 36 -42.53 -0.60 -15.04
CA LYS A 36 -43.26 -1.73 -15.65
C LYS A 36 -44.70 -1.36 -15.99
N VAL A 37 -45.36 -0.55 -15.17
CA VAL A 37 -46.72 -0.03 -15.46
C VAL A 37 -46.69 0.88 -16.68
N VAL A 38 -45.72 1.79 -16.76
CA VAL A 38 -45.54 2.67 -17.94
C VAL A 38 -45.27 1.84 -19.20
N HIS A 39 -44.37 0.86 -19.14
CA HIS A 39 -44.08 -0.01 -20.26
C HIS A 39 -45.29 -0.86 -20.70
N ALA A 40 -46.08 -1.39 -19.75
CA ALA A 40 -47.31 -2.12 -20.06
C ALA A 40 -48.35 -1.25 -20.77
N HIS A 41 -48.49 0.02 -20.35
CA HIS A 41 -49.32 1.00 -21.04
C HIS A 41 -48.80 1.29 -22.46
N MET A 42 -47.49 1.44 -22.63
CA MET A 42 -46.87 1.65 -23.94
C MET A 42 -47.09 0.45 -24.89
N LEU A 43 -47.03 -0.78 -24.37
CA LEU A 43 -47.32 -2.00 -25.13
C LEU A 43 -48.77 -2.04 -25.60
N ARG A 44 -49.73 -1.78 -24.69
CA ARG A 44 -51.17 -1.75 -25.04
C ARG A 44 -51.52 -0.63 -26.02
N SER A 45 -50.85 0.51 -25.91
CA SER A 45 -51.10 1.69 -26.75
C SER A 45 -50.25 1.71 -28.02
N GLN A 46 -49.46 0.65 -28.29
CA GLN A 46 -48.49 0.55 -29.41
C GLN A 46 -47.43 1.66 -29.45
N LEU A 47 -47.31 2.48 -28.41
CA LEU A 47 -46.33 3.56 -28.30
C LEU A 47 -44.90 3.04 -28.17
N ILE A 48 -44.69 1.77 -27.85
CA ILE A 48 -43.36 1.17 -27.76
C ILE A 48 -42.67 1.05 -29.14
N ALA A 49 -43.45 0.98 -30.23
CA ALA A 49 -42.93 0.97 -31.59
C ALA A 49 -42.43 2.36 -32.04
N ASP A 50 -42.85 3.43 -31.35
CA ASP A 50 -42.34 4.78 -31.60
C ASP A 50 -40.95 4.93 -30.95
N VAL A 51 -39.94 5.07 -31.80
CA VAL A 51 -38.52 5.19 -31.43
C VAL A 51 -38.29 6.28 -30.38
N PHE A 52 -39.02 7.40 -30.47
CA PHE A 52 -38.88 8.50 -29.51
C PHE A 52 -39.43 8.10 -28.13
N CYS A 53 -40.61 7.50 -28.06
CA CYS A 53 -41.19 7.03 -26.80
C CYS A 53 -40.34 5.92 -26.15
N ALA A 54 -39.87 4.93 -26.93
CA ALA A 54 -38.98 3.88 -26.46
C ALA A 54 -37.63 4.43 -25.93
N SER A 55 -37.04 5.40 -26.63
CA SER A 55 -35.76 6.01 -26.22
C SER A 55 -35.81 6.69 -24.85
N ARG A 56 -36.97 7.22 -24.44
CA ARG A 56 -37.17 7.86 -23.14
C ARG A 56 -37.29 6.84 -22.01
N LEU A 57 -37.96 5.72 -22.28
CA LEU A 57 -38.00 4.59 -21.36
C LEU A 57 -36.59 4.04 -21.11
N LEU A 58 -35.78 3.89 -22.17
CA LEU A 58 -34.38 3.47 -22.08
C LEU A 58 -33.50 4.46 -21.32
N ALA A 59 -33.64 5.76 -21.58
CA ALA A 59 -32.88 6.79 -20.87
C ALA A 59 -33.12 6.73 -19.35
N PHE A 60 -34.35 6.47 -18.92
CA PHE A 60 -34.67 6.28 -17.50
C PHE A 60 -33.97 5.05 -16.90
N CYS A 61 -33.91 3.93 -17.63
CA CYS A 61 -33.24 2.72 -17.17
C CYS A 61 -31.71 2.90 -17.03
N VAL A 62 -31.10 3.65 -17.94
CA VAL A 62 -29.64 3.83 -18.03
C VAL A 62 -29.11 4.81 -16.98
N ASP A 63 -29.91 5.81 -16.61
CA ASP A 63 -29.59 6.85 -15.63
C ASP A 63 -30.69 7.02 -14.57
N PRO A 64 -30.91 6.01 -13.72
CA PRO A 64 -32.02 6.01 -12.77
C PRO A 64 -31.77 6.93 -11.56
N PRO A 65 -32.82 7.28 -10.79
CA PRO A 65 -32.68 8.02 -9.54
C PRO A 65 -31.74 7.32 -8.55
N THR A 66 -31.04 8.11 -7.73
CA THR A 66 -30.15 7.63 -6.67
C THR A 66 -30.89 6.65 -5.74
N GLY A 67 -30.37 5.43 -5.60
CA GLY A 67 -30.96 4.35 -4.78
C GLY A 67 -31.64 3.23 -5.57
N ALA A 68 -31.75 3.33 -6.90
CA ALA A 68 -32.35 2.28 -7.73
C ALA A 68 -31.36 1.14 -8.07
N ASP A 69 -31.89 -0.09 -8.20
CA ASP A 69 -31.14 -1.28 -8.66
C ASP A 69 -30.78 -1.18 -10.15
N ARG A 70 -29.61 -0.56 -10.40
CA ARG A 70 -29.11 -0.26 -11.74
C ARG A 70 -28.84 -1.51 -12.60
N PRO A 71 -28.21 -2.59 -12.09
CA PRO A 71 -28.05 -3.82 -12.86
C PRO A 71 -29.39 -4.36 -13.40
N SER A 72 -30.41 -4.49 -12.55
CA SER A 72 -31.73 -4.98 -12.96
C SER A 72 -32.39 -4.06 -13.99
N LEU A 73 -32.24 -2.75 -13.85
CA LEU A 73 -32.74 -1.77 -14.82
C LEU A 73 -32.03 -1.85 -16.17
N LEU A 74 -30.72 -2.12 -16.21
CA LEU A 74 -29.98 -2.30 -17.47
C LEU A 74 -30.43 -3.56 -18.23
N TYR A 75 -30.64 -4.68 -17.54
CA TYR A 75 -31.23 -5.88 -18.14
C TYR A 75 -32.66 -5.64 -18.63
N TYR A 76 -33.44 -4.84 -17.90
CA TYR A 76 -34.77 -4.44 -18.34
C TYR A 76 -34.71 -3.53 -19.58
N ALA A 77 -33.76 -2.60 -19.63
CA ALA A 77 -33.50 -1.75 -20.78
C ALA A 77 -33.17 -2.56 -22.04
N GLU A 78 -32.36 -3.61 -21.90
CA GLU A 78 -32.02 -4.50 -23.02
C GLU A 78 -33.25 -5.22 -23.58
N LYS A 79 -34.16 -5.68 -22.71
CA LYS A 79 -35.45 -6.24 -23.15
C LYS A 79 -36.27 -5.23 -23.92
N VAL A 80 -36.39 -4.00 -23.41
CA VAL A 80 -37.10 -2.91 -24.12
C VAL A 80 -36.44 -2.62 -25.47
N PHE A 81 -35.11 -2.56 -25.51
CA PHE A 81 -34.33 -2.29 -26.71
C PHE A 81 -34.55 -3.37 -27.78
N SER A 82 -34.66 -4.64 -27.38
CA SER A 82 -34.90 -5.77 -28.28
C SER A 82 -36.29 -5.77 -28.94
N LEU A 83 -37.25 -5.00 -28.42
CA LEU A 83 -38.61 -4.88 -28.97
C LEU A 83 -38.73 -3.81 -30.05
N VAL A 84 -37.66 -3.07 -30.34
CA VAL A 84 -37.66 -1.97 -31.31
C VAL A 84 -37.00 -2.45 -32.60
N ASP A 85 -37.76 -2.52 -33.68
CA ASP A 85 -37.32 -3.09 -34.96
C ASP A 85 -36.16 -2.31 -35.62
N GLN A 86 -36.14 -0.98 -35.45
CA GLN A 86 -35.06 -0.11 -35.95
C GLN A 86 -34.60 0.91 -34.90
N PRO A 87 -33.73 0.50 -33.95
CA PRO A 87 -33.18 1.43 -32.97
C PRO A 87 -32.29 2.48 -33.65
N ASN A 88 -32.41 3.74 -33.22
CA ASN A 88 -31.58 4.83 -33.73
C ASN A 88 -30.26 4.98 -32.94
N LEU A 89 -29.37 5.84 -33.42
CA LEU A 89 -28.07 6.12 -32.80
C LEU A 89 -28.17 6.54 -31.32
N PHE A 90 -29.21 7.32 -30.96
CA PHE A 90 -29.42 7.76 -29.58
C PHE A 90 -29.66 6.58 -28.63
N MET A 91 -30.47 5.59 -29.04
CA MET A 91 -30.73 4.40 -28.23
C MET A 91 -29.47 3.54 -28.06
N TYR A 92 -28.69 3.36 -29.13
CA TYR A 92 -27.39 2.68 -29.06
C TYR A 92 -26.42 3.39 -28.11
N ASN A 93 -26.28 4.72 -28.23
CA ASN A 93 -25.42 5.52 -27.35
C ASN A 93 -25.86 5.42 -25.88
N ALA A 94 -27.16 5.43 -25.60
CA ALA A 94 -27.69 5.23 -24.25
C ALA A 94 -27.32 3.85 -23.70
N MET A 95 -27.53 2.78 -24.47
CA MET A 95 -27.21 1.41 -24.04
C MET A 95 -25.71 1.20 -23.85
N ILE A 96 -24.86 1.67 -24.77
CA ILE A 96 -23.40 1.58 -24.68
C ILE A 96 -22.89 2.35 -23.45
N ARG A 97 -23.44 3.54 -23.16
CA ARG A 97 -23.14 4.30 -21.95
C ARG A 97 -23.58 3.57 -20.68
N GLY A 98 -24.76 2.95 -20.70
CA GLY A 98 -25.28 2.20 -19.56
C GLY A 98 -24.39 1.01 -19.18
N TRP A 99 -24.02 0.20 -20.17
CA TRP A 99 -23.19 -0.99 -19.97
C TRP A 99 -21.73 -0.70 -19.66
N SER A 100 -21.17 0.43 -20.13
CA SER A 100 -19.82 0.89 -19.74
C SER A 100 -19.79 1.61 -18.39
N GLY A 101 -20.96 1.80 -17.77
CA GLY A 101 -21.15 2.46 -16.49
C GLY A 101 -20.89 1.56 -15.28
N HIS A 102 -21.11 2.11 -14.09
CA HIS A 102 -21.01 1.36 -12.84
C HIS A 102 -22.13 0.30 -12.76
N GLY A 103 -21.77 -0.95 -12.46
CA GLY A 103 -22.72 -2.07 -12.41
C GLY A 103 -23.15 -2.64 -13.77
N GLY A 104 -22.56 -2.17 -14.88
CA GLY A 104 -22.74 -2.75 -16.21
C GLY A 104 -21.63 -3.74 -16.57
N ASP A 105 -21.93 -4.65 -17.49
CA ASP A 105 -20.97 -5.51 -18.18
C ASP A 105 -20.36 -4.78 -19.40
N PRO A 106 -19.08 -4.39 -19.36
CA PRO A 106 -18.43 -3.67 -20.46
C PRO A 106 -18.37 -4.46 -21.78
N SER A 107 -18.45 -5.79 -21.75
CA SER A 107 -18.43 -6.60 -22.97
C SER A 107 -19.65 -6.33 -23.85
N ARG A 108 -20.81 -6.09 -23.22
CA ARG A 108 -22.07 -5.76 -23.90
C ARG A 108 -22.01 -4.40 -24.63
N SER A 109 -21.26 -3.43 -24.10
CA SER A 109 -21.00 -2.18 -24.82
C SER A 109 -20.30 -2.41 -26.16
N LEU A 110 -19.38 -3.38 -26.22
CA LEU A 110 -18.65 -3.72 -27.45
C LEU A 110 -19.54 -4.49 -28.44
N ASP A 111 -20.42 -5.35 -27.93
CA ASP A 111 -21.38 -6.07 -28.78
C ASP A 111 -22.43 -5.14 -29.39
N LEU A 112 -22.91 -4.17 -28.63
CA LEU A 112 -23.82 -3.13 -29.14
C LEU A 112 -23.16 -2.25 -30.21
N LEU A 113 -21.86 -1.93 -30.06
CA LEU A 113 -21.11 -1.23 -31.12
C LEU A 113 -21.07 -2.07 -32.41
N ARG A 114 -20.81 -3.37 -32.30
CA ARG A 114 -20.80 -4.28 -33.46
C ARG A 114 -22.17 -4.36 -34.12
N GLN A 115 -23.25 -4.42 -33.33
CA GLN A 115 -24.62 -4.44 -33.84
C GLN A 115 -24.96 -3.12 -34.57
N MET A 116 -24.62 -1.98 -33.96
CA MET A 116 -24.82 -0.66 -34.55
C MET A 116 -24.12 -0.52 -35.91
N LEU A 117 -22.86 -0.98 -36.01
CA LEU A 117 -22.10 -0.96 -37.26
C LEU A 117 -22.71 -1.89 -38.33
N ARG A 118 -23.22 -3.08 -37.96
CA ARG A 118 -23.92 -3.99 -38.89
C ARG A 118 -25.22 -3.39 -39.43
N MET A 119 -25.89 -2.54 -38.66
CA MET A 119 -27.06 -1.77 -39.10
C MET A 119 -26.71 -0.58 -40.00
N GLY A 120 -25.43 -0.34 -40.30
CA GLY A 120 -24.98 0.78 -41.11
C GLY A 120 -25.04 2.15 -40.40
N LEU A 121 -25.25 2.16 -39.08
CA LEU A 121 -25.23 3.39 -38.29
C LEU A 121 -23.78 3.82 -38.02
N ARG A 122 -23.50 5.11 -38.19
CA ARG A 122 -22.17 5.68 -37.94
C ARG A 122 -22.02 6.05 -36.46
N PRO A 123 -20.99 5.56 -35.74
CA PRO A 123 -20.67 6.03 -34.41
C PRO A 123 -20.33 7.52 -34.40
N ASP A 124 -20.68 8.20 -33.31
CA ASP A 124 -20.41 9.63 -33.12
C ASP A 124 -19.48 9.89 -31.91
N ASN A 125 -19.26 11.16 -31.59
CA ASN A 125 -18.44 11.58 -30.46
C ASN A 125 -19.04 11.23 -29.10
N LEU A 126 -20.31 10.80 -29.04
CA LEU A 126 -20.95 10.26 -27.85
C LEU A 126 -20.78 8.74 -27.74
N THR A 127 -20.53 8.02 -28.84
CA THR A 127 -20.29 6.58 -28.82
C THR A 127 -18.89 6.24 -28.28
N PHE A 128 -17.85 6.82 -28.89
CA PHE A 128 -16.46 6.38 -28.69
C PHE A 128 -15.94 6.50 -27.25
N PRO A 129 -16.23 7.56 -26.48
CA PRO A 129 -15.79 7.67 -25.09
C PRO A 129 -16.18 6.46 -24.21
N PHE A 130 -17.41 5.97 -24.37
CA PHE A 130 -17.93 4.84 -23.59
C PHE A 130 -17.41 3.49 -24.10
N VAL A 131 -17.17 3.36 -25.40
CA VAL A 131 -16.48 2.18 -25.96
C VAL A 131 -15.05 2.10 -25.47
N PHE A 132 -14.30 3.21 -25.47
CA PHE A 132 -12.94 3.26 -24.93
C PHE A 132 -12.90 2.98 -23.44
N LYS A 133 -13.88 3.49 -22.68
CA LYS A 133 -14.05 3.14 -21.27
C LYS A 133 -14.27 1.63 -21.08
N ALA A 134 -15.09 1.00 -21.92
CA ALA A 134 -15.30 -0.44 -21.87
C ALA A 134 -14.03 -1.23 -22.21
N CYS A 135 -13.31 -0.85 -23.27
CA CYS A 135 -12.02 -1.45 -23.62
C CYS A 135 -11.00 -1.31 -22.48
N ALA A 136 -10.94 -0.14 -21.83
CA ALA A 136 -10.07 0.11 -20.70
C ALA A 136 -10.41 -0.76 -19.49
N ALA A 137 -11.70 -0.94 -19.19
CA ALA A 137 -12.17 -1.80 -18.10
C ALA A 137 -11.86 -3.28 -18.34
N LEU A 138 -11.87 -3.73 -19.59
CA LEU A 138 -11.56 -5.11 -19.99
C LEU A 138 -10.06 -5.35 -20.25
N GLY A 139 -9.24 -4.31 -20.30
CA GLY A 139 -7.83 -4.41 -20.72
C GLY A 139 -7.65 -4.79 -22.20
N TYR A 140 -8.68 -4.60 -23.03
CA TYR A 140 -8.68 -5.03 -24.44
C TYR A 140 -7.95 -4.05 -25.35
N GLY A 141 -6.63 -3.91 -25.20
CA GLY A 141 -5.81 -3.00 -25.99
C GLY A 141 -5.87 -3.27 -27.50
N GLY A 142 -6.04 -4.53 -27.92
CA GLY A 142 -6.23 -4.89 -29.34
C GLY A 142 -7.53 -4.35 -29.94
N MET A 143 -8.64 -4.53 -29.23
CA MET A 143 -9.95 -3.96 -29.61
C MET A 143 -9.89 -2.43 -29.59
N GLY A 144 -9.27 -1.85 -28.56
CA GLY A 144 -9.06 -0.40 -28.46
C GLY A 144 -8.35 0.19 -29.68
N ARG A 145 -7.35 -0.51 -30.24
CA ARG A 145 -6.69 -0.09 -31.51
C ARG A 145 -7.62 -0.14 -32.71
N GLN A 146 -8.49 -1.14 -32.83
CA GLN A 146 -9.45 -1.22 -33.93
C GLN A 146 -10.47 -0.07 -33.86
N VAL A 147 -10.98 0.20 -32.66
CA VAL A 147 -11.90 1.32 -32.41
C VAL A 147 -11.21 2.67 -32.67
N HIS A 148 -9.94 2.82 -32.33
CA HIS A 148 -9.14 3.99 -32.70
C HIS A 148 -9.05 4.16 -34.23
N GLY A 149 -8.81 3.09 -34.99
CA GLY A 149 -8.86 3.14 -36.46
C GLY A 149 -10.21 3.63 -36.99
N GLN A 150 -11.32 3.26 -36.34
CA GLN A 150 -12.66 3.77 -36.68
C GLN A 150 -12.81 5.26 -36.41
N VAL A 151 -12.30 5.77 -35.27
CA VAL A 151 -12.30 7.21 -34.95
C VAL A 151 -11.65 8.03 -36.05
N VAL A 152 -10.48 7.58 -36.54
CA VAL A 152 -9.76 8.22 -37.63
C VAL A 152 -10.59 8.16 -38.92
N LEU A 153 -11.16 7.00 -39.24
CA LEU A 153 -11.98 6.80 -40.44
C LEU A 153 -13.23 7.70 -40.49
N VAL A 154 -13.89 7.92 -39.35
CA VAL A 154 -15.09 8.77 -39.28
C VAL A 154 -14.78 10.26 -39.10
N GLY A 155 -13.50 10.64 -38.99
CA GLY A 155 -13.07 12.03 -38.87
C GLY A 155 -13.29 12.64 -37.48
N LEU A 156 -13.36 11.84 -36.42
CA LEU A 156 -13.60 12.31 -35.04
C LEU A 156 -12.33 12.44 -34.19
N TRP A 157 -11.15 12.34 -34.81
CA TRP A 157 -9.87 12.51 -34.11
C TRP A 157 -9.73 13.88 -33.41
N GLY A 158 -10.29 14.95 -33.99
CA GLY A 158 -10.21 16.30 -33.42
C GLY A 158 -11.14 16.56 -32.23
N ASP A 159 -12.00 15.61 -31.86
CA ASP A 159 -12.94 15.80 -30.74
C ASP A 159 -12.21 15.61 -29.38
N PRO A 160 -12.21 16.62 -28.47
CA PRO A 160 -11.46 16.55 -27.21
C PRO A 160 -11.90 15.42 -26.27
N TYR A 161 -13.18 15.04 -26.28
CA TYR A 161 -13.69 13.96 -25.43
C TYR A 161 -13.26 12.60 -25.96
N VAL A 162 -13.23 12.43 -27.28
CA VAL A 162 -12.71 11.23 -27.95
C VAL A 162 -11.21 11.10 -27.68
N GLN A 163 -10.42 12.16 -27.85
CA GLN A 163 -8.98 12.19 -27.56
C GLN A 163 -8.67 11.80 -26.10
N SER A 164 -9.35 12.43 -25.14
CA SER A 164 -9.18 12.15 -23.70
C SER A 164 -9.50 10.70 -23.35
N SER A 165 -10.59 10.17 -23.89
CA SER A 165 -11.04 8.80 -23.62
C SER A 165 -10.12 7.76 -24.27
N LEU A 166 -9.63 8.05 -25.48
CA LEU A 166 -8.69 7.20 -26.20
C LEU A 166 -7.33 7.12 -25.47
N LEU A 167 -6.81 8.26 -25.04
CA LEU A 167 -5.56 8.33 -24.27
C LEU A 167 -5.69 7.54 -22.96
N HIS A 168 -6.79 7.72 -22.22
CA HIS A 168 -7.08 6.95 -21.00
C HIS A 168 -7.19 5.44 -21.28
N MET A 169 -7.75 5.03 -22.44
CA MET A 169 -7.80 3.63 -22.83
C MET A 169 -6.42 3.04 -23.05
N TYR A 170 -5.54 3.71 -23.81
CA TYR A 170 -4.18 3.24 -24.01
C TYR A 170 -3.38 3.19 -22.70
N ALA A 171 -3.55 4.19 -21.84
CA ALA A 171 -2.97 4.23 -20.50
C ALA A 171 -3.38 2.99 -19.68
N ARG A 172 -4.68 2.71 -19.58
CA ARG A 172 -5.22 1.58 -18.80
C ARG A 172 -4.86 0.21 -19.38
N CYS A 173 -4.68 0.11 -20.69
CA CYS A 173 -4.23 -1.11 -21.34
C CYS A 173 -2.71 -1.32 -21.28
N GLY A 174 -1.98 -0.50 -20.50
CA GLY A 174 -0.53 -0.63 -20.32
C GLY A 174 0.29 -0.23 -21.55
N ASN A 175 -0.30 0.49 -22.52
CA ASN A 175 0.40 0.93 -23.72
C ASN A 175 0.84 2.40 -23.59
N GLY A 176 1.75 2.65 -22.66
CA GLY A 176 2.28 3.99 -22.40
C GLY A 176 2.91 4.62 -23.64
N GLY A 177 3.60 3.83 -24.48
CA GLY A 177 4.20 4.33 -25.72
C GLY A 177 3.17 4.87 -26.74
N ALA A 178 2.00 4.24 -26.86
CA ALA A 178 0.92 4.78 -27.68
C ALA A 178 0.31 6.04 -27.06
N ALA A 179 0.10 6.07 -25.74
CA ALA A 179 -0.39 7.26 -25.04
C ALA A 179 0.56 8.47 -25.22
N SER A 180 1.87 8.28 -25.08
CA SER A 180 2.87 9.34 -25.30
C SER A 180 2.98 9.81 -26.75
N ARG A 181 2.65 8.97 -27.74
CA ARG A 181 2.54 9.41 -29.14
C ARG A 181 1.31 10.29 -29.33
N LEU A 182 0.14 9.82 -28.88
CA LEU A 182 -1.10 10.58 -28.98
C LEU A 182 -1.03 11.92 -28.27
N PHE A 183 -0.42 11.96 -27.07
CA PHE A 183 -0.25 13.21 -26.34
C PHE A 183 0.49 14.28 -27.15
N ARG A 184 1.52 13.90 -27.93
CA ARG A 184 2.27 14.82 -28.79
C ARG A 184 1.50 15.32 -30.00
N GLU A 185 0.48 14.58 -30.42
CA GLU A 185 -0.38 14.93 -31.57
C GLU A 185 -1.58 15.80 -31.14
N ILE A 186 -1.87 15.89 -29.84
CA ILE A 186 -2.95 16.73 -29.31
C ILE A 186 -2.46 18.17 -29.19
N GLU A 187 -3.05 19.08 -29.97
CA GLU A 187 -2.66 20.50 -29.99
C GLU A 187 -2.98 21.23 -28.67
N ARG A 188 -4.09 20.86 -28.01
CA ARG A 188 -4.60 21.54 -26.80
C ARG A 188 -5.00 20.51 -25.73
N PRO A 189 -4.02 19.88 -25.06
CA PRO A 189 -4.30 18.90 -24.02
C PRO A 189 -4.98 19.58 -22.82
N ASP A 190 -6.14 19.06 -22.43
CA ASP A 190 -6.85 19.50 -21.23
C ASP A 190 -6.24 18.88 -19.96
N ALA A 191 -6.72 19.31 -18.79
CA ALA A 191 -6.22 18.80 -17.52
C ALA A 191 -6.37 17.27 -17.35
N VAL A 192 -7.34 16.64 -18.02
CA VAL A 192 -7.57 15.18 -17.96
C VAL A 192 -6.48 14.45 -18.74
N ILE A 193 -6.14 14.92 -19.93
CA ILE A 193 -5.06 14.39 -20.77
C ILE A 193 -3.71 14.50 -20.05
N TRP A 194 -3.39 15.68 -19.50
CA TRP A 194 -2.17 15.88 -18.71
C TRP A 194 -2.11 14.97 -17.48
N THR A 195 -3.19 14.92 -16.69
CA THR A 195 -3.26 14.05 -15.50
C THR A 195 -3.11 12.57 -15.86
N THR A 196 -3.66 12.16 -17.01
CA THR A 196 -3.50 10.79 -17.52
C THR A 196 -2.05 10.48 -17.89
N MET A 197 -1.32 11.42 -18.49
CA MET A 197 0.10 11.23 -18.78
C MET A 197 0.95 11.13 -17.53
N VAL A 198 0.69 11.97 -16.51
CA VAL A 198 1.35 11.86 -15.20
C VAL A 198 1.11 10.47 -14.60
N LEU A 199 -0.11 9.95 -14.68
CA LEU A 199 -0.46 8.60 -14.22
C LEU A 199 0.32 7.51 -14.98
N VAL A 200 0.38 7.59 -16.31
CA VAL A 200 1.08 6.61 -17.15
C VAL A 200 2.55 6.54 -16.78
N TYR A 201 3.25 7.68 -16.75
CA TYR A 201 4.66 7.71 -16.39
C TYR A 201 4.90 7.22 -14.96
N SER A 202 4.03 7.57 -14.01
CA SER A 202 4.11 7.08 -12.63
C SER A 202 3.94 5.56 -12.51
N GLN A 203 3.06 4.97 -13.33
CA GLN A 203 2.84 3.52 -13.38
C GLN A 203 3.99 2.76 -14.03
N CYS A 204 4.72 3.40 -14.95
CA CYS A 204 5.92 2.84 -15.58
C CYS A 204 7.19 3.02 -14.71
N GLY A 205 7.10 3.68 -13.56
CA GLY A 205 8.26 4.02 -12.72
C GLY A 205 9.11 5.17 -13.25
N GLU A 206 8.71 5.82 -14.35
CA GLU A 206 9.39 6.97 -14.95
C GLU A 206 9.01 8.28 -14.24
N LEU A 207 9.36 8.38 -12.95
CA LEU A 207 8.93 9.51 -12.11
C LEU A 207 9.48 10.87 -12.56
N LEU A 208 10.66 10.91 -13.17
CA LEU A 208 11.22 12.16 -13.73
C LEU A 208 10.36 12.67 -14.88
N SER A 209 9.94 11.78 -15.79
CA SER A 209 9.01 12.11 -16.87
C SER A 209 7.65 12.54 -16.29
N ALA A 210 7.12 11.81 -15.31
CA ALA A 210 5.86 12.17 -14.64
C ALA A 210 5.94 13.56 -13.99
N ARG A 211 7.05 13.87 -13.32
CA ARG A 211 7.29 15.15 -12.66
C ARG A 211 7.39 16.29 -13.68
N LYS A 212 8.14 16.09 -14.76
CA LYS A 212 8.23 17.04 -15.86
C LYS A 212 6.86 17.35 -16.45
N MET A 213 6.07 16.30 -16.73
CA MET A 213 4.70 16.46 -17.22
C MET A 213 3.84 17.27 -16.26
N PHE A 214 3.97 17.03 -14.94
CA PHE A 214 3.25 17.75 -13.90
C PHE A 214 3.64 19.23 -13.81
N ASP A 215 4.94 19.54 -13.87
CA ASP A 215 5.44 20.92 -13.78
C ASP A 215 5.12 21.75 -15.03
N GLU A 216 5.05 21.12 -16.21
CA GLU A 216 4.69 21.76 -17.49
C GLU A 216 3.17 22.01 -17.64
N MET A 217 2.34 21.51 -16.72
CA MET A 217 0.89 21.68 -16.79
C MET A 217 0.48 23.14 -16.61
N PRO A 218 -0.30 23.73 -17.55
CA PRO A 218 -0.77 25.11 -17.42
C PRO A 218 -1.65 25.33 -16.19
N GLU A 219 -2.52 24.36 -15.88
CA GLU A 219 -3.40 24.38 -14.73
C GLU A 219 -3.35 23.04 -14.01
N ARG A 220 -3.10 23.08 -12.69
CA ARG A 220 -3.07 21.91 -11.82
C ARG A 220 -4.27 21.93 -10.90
N ASN A 221 -5.04 20.84 -10.90
CA ASN A 221 -6.19 20.67 -10.00
C ASN A 221 -5.90 19.58 -8.96
N THR A 222 -6.80 19.45 -7.97
CA THR A 222 -6.66 18.45 -6.89
C THR A 222 -6.39 17.03 -7.41
N ALA A 223 -7.00 16.61 -8.52
CA ALA A 223 -6.79 15.26 -9.06
C ALA A 223 -5.36 15.07 -9.56
N THR A 224 -4.78 16.08 -10.21
CA THR A 224 -3.40 16.05 -10.70
C THR A 224 -2.39 15.97 -9.55
N TRP A 225 -2.56 16.80 -8.52
CA TRP A 225 -1.73 16.75 -7.30
C TRP A 225 -1.81 15.38 -6.63
N SER A 226 -3.03 14.86 -6.47
CA SER A 226 -3.26 13.54 -5.85
C SER A 226 -2.59 12.41 -6.63
N CYS A 227 -2.61 12.49 -7.97
CA CYS A 227 -1.97 11.54 -8.86
C CYS A 227 -0.46 11.52 -8.65
N MET A 228 0.18 12.70 -8.63
CA MET A 228 1.62 12.80 -8.48
C MET A 228 2.09 12.41 -7.06
N ILE A 229 1.38 12.84 -6.00
CA ILE A 229 1.66 12.42 -4.61
C ILE A 229 1.58 10.89 -4.49
N SER A 230 0.50 10.29 -5.02
CA SER A 230 0.32 8.83 -5.01
C SER A 230 1.37 8.11 -5.86
N GLY A 231 1.79 8.71 -6.98
CA GLY A 231 2.82 8.19 -7.86
C GLY A 231 4.16 8.09 -7.15
N TYR A 232 4.58 9.15 -6.45
CA TYR A 232 5.79 9.14 -5.63
C TYR A 232 5.71 8.11 -4.50
N ALA A 233 4.61 8.10 -3.72
CA ALA A 233 4.44 7.18 -2.60
C ALA A 233 4.48 5.69 -3.03
N LYS A 234 3.86 5.34 -4.17
CA LYS A 234 3.84 3.96 -4.68
C LYS A 234 5.20 3.48 -5.19
N ASN A 235 6.07 4.39 -5.59
CA ASN A 235 7.40 4.08 -6.10
C ASN A 235 8.50 4.26 -5.03
N GLY A 236 8.14 4.44 -3.75
CA GLY A 236 9.10 4.52 -2.64
C GLY A 236 9.73 5.88 -2.41
N HIS A 237 9.31 6.91 -3.16
CA HIS A 237 9.80 8.29 -3.04
C HIS A 237 8.96 9.08 -2.03
N PHE A 238 9.06 8.69 -0.77
CA PHE A 238 8.15 9.15 0.27
C PHE A 238 8.38 10.62 0.68
N GLU A 239 9.63 11.09 0.68
CA GLU A 239 9.97 12.48 1.02
C GLU A 239 9.42 13.44 -0.03
N GLU A 240 9.62 13.12 -1.31
CA GLU A 240 9.13 13.92 -2.44
C GLU A 240 7.59 13.99 -2.46
N ALA A 241 6.91 12.92 -2.05
CA ALA A 241 5.45 12.92 -1.90
C ALA A 241 4.99 13.90 -0.80
N LEU A 242 5.70 13.98 0.33
CA LEU A 242 5.39 14.92 1.42
C LEU A 242 5.72 16.36 1.03
N ASP A 243 6.82 16.60 0.32
CA ASP A 243 7.17 17.92 -0.20
C ASP A 243 6.16 18.43 -1.23
N LEU A 244 5.64 17.53 -2.06
CA LEU A 244 4.59 17.86 -3.00
C LEU A 244 3.26 18.17 -2.29
N PHE A 245 2.94 17.48 -1.20
CA PHE A 245 1.80 17.83 -0.35
C PHE A 245 1.96 19.21 0.31
N ARG A 246 3.15 19.55 0.82
CA ARG A 246 3.44 20.91 1.32
C ARG A 246 3.26 21.96 0.22
N SER A 247 3.77 21.69 -0.98
CA SER A 247 3.62 22.58 -2.14
C SER A 247 2.14 22.77 -2.51
N MET A 248 1.35 21.69 -2.50
CA MET A 248 -0.10 21.73 -2.71
C MET A 248 -0.81 22.65 -1.72
N GLN A 249 -0.42 22.59 -0.44
CA GLN A 249 -0.97 23.45 0.61
C GLN A 249 -0.57 24.92 0.43
N LEU A 250 0.68 25.20 0.02
CA LEU A 250 1.18 26.55 -0.27
C LEU A 250 0.42 27.18 -1.45
N GLU A 251 0.10 26.39 -2.47
CA GLU A 251 -0.76 26.80 -3.60
C GLU A 251 -2.27 26.85 -3.23
N LYS A 252 -2.62 26.64 -1.95
CA LYS A 252 -3.99 26.67 -1.43
C LYS A 252 -4.93 25.66 -2.11
N VAL A 253 -4.38 24.58 -2.67
CA VAL A 253 -5.18 23.50 -3.25
C VAL A 253 -5.53 22.52 -2.15
N ARG A 254 -6.84 22.27 -1.95
CA ARG A 254 -7.31 21.33 -0.92
C ARG A 254 -7.04 19.90 -1.35
N ALA A 255 -6.38 19.13 -0.49
CA ALA A 255 -6.18 17.70 -0.70
C ALA A 255 -7.49 16.93 -0.59
N ASN A 256 -7.64 15.92 -1.46
CA ASN A 256 -8.75 14.97 -1.39
C ASN A 256 -8.29 13.69 -0.70
N GLU A 257 -9.19 12.73 -0.59
CA GLU A 257 -8.94 11.41 0.01
C GLU A 257 -7.75 10.69 -0.63
N ALA A 258 -7.63 10.72 -1.97
CA ALA A 258 -6.55 10.03 -2.68
C ALA A 258 -5.17 10.63 -2.37
N ALA A 259 -5.05 11.97 -2.33
CA ALA A 259 -3.82 12.62 -1.90
C ALA A 259 -3.47 12.24 -0.46
N MET A 260 -4.45 12.24 0.46
CA MET A 260 -4.21 11.92 1.86
C MET A 260 -3.76 10.47 2.06
N VAL A 261 -4.28 9.50 1.30
CA VAL A 261 -3.77 8.12 1.33
C VAL A 261 -2.28 8.08 0.97
N GLY A 262 -1.87 8.81 -0.07
CA GLY A 262 -0.46 8.92 -0.46
C GLY A 262 0.41 9.53 0.65
N VAL A 263 -0.05 10.64 1.25
CA VAL A 263 0.63 11.31 2.38
C VAL A 263 0.79 10.38 3.58
N LEU A 264 -0.29 9.71 3.99
CA LEU A 264 -0.27 8.78 5.13
C LEU A 264 0.65 7.58 4.87
N THR A 265 0.64 7.05 3.65
CA THR A 265 1.56 5.98 3.22
C THR A 265 3.01 6.42 3.32
N SER A 266 3.32 7.65 2.89
CA SER A 266 4.67 8.22 3.03
C SER A 266 5.09 8.38 4.48
N CYS A 267 4.21 8.92 5.35
CA CYS A 267 4.48 9.01 6.78
C CYS A 267 4.73 7.64 7.42
N ALA A 268 3.92 6.64 7.08
CA ALA A 268 4.04 5.27 7.59
C ALA A 268 5.40 4.63 7.25
N ASN A 269 5.88 4.82 6.02
CA ASN A 269 7.13 4.22 5.57
C ASN A 269 8.37 4.99 6.03
N LEU A 270 8.29 6.32 6.16
CA LEU A 270 9.35 7.14 6.77
C LEU A 270 9.36 7.01 8.30
N GLY A 271 8.29 6.52 8.92
CA GLY A 271 8.14 6.44 10.37
C GLY A 271 7.96 7.80 11.04
N THR A 272 7.48 8.82 10.31
CA THR A 272 7.32 10.20 10.80
C THR A 272 5.98 10.36 11.52
N LEU A 273 5.99 10.26 12.85
CA LEU A 273 4.76 10.31 13.64
C LEU A 273 4.15 11.70 13.64
N GLU A 274 4.96 12.76 13.75
CA GLU A 274 4.44 14.13 13.76
C GLU A 274 3.88 14.51 12.39
N GLY A 275 4.56 14.16 11.29
CA GLY A 275 4.03 14.31 9.94
C GLY A 275 2.67 13.61 9.76
N GLY A 276 2.56 12.38 10.27
CA GLY A 276 1.31 11.63 10.27
C GLY A 276 0.19 12.25 11.11
N LYS A 277 0.50 12.78 12.30
CA LYS A 277 -0.46 13.53 13.13
C LYS A 277 -0.92 14.81 12.46
N MET A 278 -0.01 15.57 11.86
CA MET A 278 -0.35 16.78 11.10
C MET A 278 -1.26 16.46 9.91
N ALA A 279 -1.00 15.36 9.20
CA ALA A 279 -1.85 14.89 8.12
C ALA A 279 -3.25 14.49 8.61
N HIS A 280 -3.34 13.77 9.73
CA HIS A 280 -4.63 13.42 10.34
C HIS A 280 -5.39 14.66 10.83
N GLU A 281 -4.70 15.61 11.46
CA GLU A 281 -5.31 16.88 11.88
C GLU A 281 -5.80 17.70 10.68
N TYR A 282 -5.03 17.74 9.59
CA TYR A 282 -5.45 18.35 8.33
C TYR A 282 -6.77 17.74 7.83
N MET A 283 -6.91 16.41 7.85
CA MET A 283 -8.15 15.73 7.46
C MET A 283 -9.34 16.20 8.28
N VAL A 284 -9.18 16.29 9.60
CA VAL A 284 -10.23 16.76 10.53
C VAL A 284 -10.58 18.22 10.26
N ARG A 285 -9.58 19.11 10.22
CA ARG A 285 -9.78 20.56 9.99
C ARG A 285 -10.47 20.84 8.65
N HIS A 286 -10.20 20.02 7.64
CA HIS A 286 -10.79 20.14 6.31
C HIS A 286 -11.99 19.22 6.10
N ASN A 287 -12.61 18.65 7.13
CA ASN A 287 -13.80 17.79 7.00
C ASN A 287 -13.67 16.71 5.90
N ILE A 288 -12.50 16.06 5.81
CA ILE A 288 -12.31 14.91 4.93
C ILE A 288 -12.92 13.71 5.64
N VAL A 289 -13.98 13.14 5.06
CA VAL A 289 -14.72 12.04 5.66
C VAL A 289 -13.84 10.80 5.73
N LEU A 290 -13.77 10.19 6.91
CA LEU A 290 -13.04 8.95 7.12
C LEU A 290 -13.83 7.77 6.54
N ASN A 291 -13.48 7.37 5.32
CA ASN A 291 -13.95 6.12 4.72
C ASN A 291 -13.02 4.96 5.08
N LEU A 292 -13.40 3.72 4.72
CA LEU A 292 -12.62 2.51 5.02
C LEU A 292 -11.18 2.58 4.49
N ILE A 293 -10.96 3.18 3.31
CA ILE A 293 -9.63 3.29 2.69
C ILE A 293 -8.73 4.21 3.51
N LEU A 294 -9.21 5.42 3.82
CA LEU A 294 -8.48 6.38 4.65
C LEU A 294 -8.28 5.87 6.09
N GLY A 295 -9.31 5.23 6.65
CA GLY A 295 -9.24 4.60 7.97
C GLY A 295 -8.15 3.55 8.05
N THR A 296 -8.08 2.66 7.05
CA THR A 296 -7.03 1.64 6.96
C THR A 296 -5.64 2.27 6.81
N ALA A 297 -5.50 3.33 6.00
CA ALA A 297 -4.24 4.04 5.84
C ALA A 297 -3.79 4.75 7.14
N LEU A 298 -4.72 5.29 7.93
CA LEU A 298 -4.42 5.86 9.25
C LEU A 298 -3.98 4.79 10.24
N VAL A 299 -4.65 3.63 10.27
CA VAL A 299 -4.26 2.50 11.12
C VAL A 299 -2.83 2.06 10.77
N GLU A 300 -2.52 1.90 9.48
CA GLU A 300 -1.18 1.55 9.02
C GLU A 300 -0.14 2.61 9.44
N MET A 301 -0.46 3.89 9.23
CA MET A 301 0.43 5.00 9.59
C MET A 301 0.75 5.02 11.07
N TYR A 302 -0.26 5.02 11.95
CA TYR A 302 -0.02 5.05 13.39
C TYR A 302 0.71 3.80 13.89
N ALA A 303 0.39 2.61 13.36
CA ALA A 303 1.09 1.39 13.72
C ALA A 303 2.57 1.45 13.29
N LYS A 304 2.87 1.80 12.03
CA LYS A 304 4.27 1.88 11.55
C LYS A 304 5.07 3.06 12.14
N CYS A 305 4.41 4.07 12.69
CA CYS A 305 5.04 5.19 13.41
C CYS A 305 5.15 4.96 14.93
N GLY A 306 4.81 3.77 15.42
CA GLY A 306 5.05 3.37 16.82
C GLY A 306 3.94 3.75 17.80
N ASP A 307 2.76 4.14 17.33
CA ASP A 307 1.59 4.46 18.16
C ASP A 307 0.44 3.48 17.93
N ILE A 308 0.62 2.27 18.44
CA ILE A 308 -0.34 1.18 18.28
C ILE A 308 -1.70 1.48 18.95
N GLN A 309 -1.70 2.29 20.02
CA GLN A 309 -2.94 2.62 20.75
C GLN A 309 -3.86 3.50 19.90
N ARG A 310 -3.31 4.53 19.22
CA ARG A 310 -4.09 5.32 18.25
C ARG A 310 -4.54 4.47 17.07
N ALA A 311 -3.71 3.55 16.58
CA ALA A 311 -4.09 2.64 15.50
C ALA A 311 -5.31 1.77 15.89
N ILE A 312 -5.30 1.18 17.10
CA ILE A 312 -6.43 0.41 17.63
C ILE A 312 -7.68 1.30 17.75
N ALA A 313 -7.55 2.49 18.33
CA ALA A 313 -8.68 3.40 18.51
C ALA A 313 -9.37 3.76 17.19
N ILE A 314 -8.60 4.03 16.13
CA ILE A 314 -9.12 4.33 14.80
C ILE A 314 -9.77 3.09 14.18
N PHE A 315 -9.11 1.92 14.30
CA PHE A 315 -9.66 0.66 13.81
C PHE A 315 -11.02 0.33 14.45
N GLU A 316 -11.16 0.59 15.75
CA GLU A 316 -12.43 0.33 16.45
C GLU A 316 -13.57 1.26 16.03
N GLN A 317 -13.25 2.44 15.53
CA GLN A 317 -14.22 3.43 15.03
C GLN A 317 -14.67 3.16 13.59
N LEU A 318 -14.06 2.21 12.88
CA LEU A 318 -14.46 1.90 11.51
C LEU A 318 -15.88 1.30 11.47
N PRO A 319 -16.81 1.86 10.67
CA PRO A 319 -18.18 1.36 10.61
C PRO A 319 -18.27 -0.03 9.97
N GLU A 320 -17.43 -0.27 8.98
CA GLU A 320 -17.26 -1.55 8.30
C GLU A 320 -15.77 -1.89 8.28
N ARG A 321 -15.44 -3.18 8.36
CA ARG A 321 -14.06 -3.68 8.32
C ARG A 321 -13.97 -4.79 7.30
N ASP A 322 -13.18 -4.58 6.27
CA ASP A 322 -12.87 -5.61 5.27
C ASP A 322 -11.62 -6.41 5.66
N TRP A 323 -11.28 -7.40 4.84
CA TRP A 323 -10.11 -8.25 5.05
C TRP A 323 -8.79 -7.45 5.15
N LEU A 324 -8.69 -6.30 4.45
CA LEU A 324 -7.50 -5.48 4.42
C LEU A 324 -7.32 -4.74 5.75
N SER A 325 -8.37 -4.05 6.23
CA SER A 325 -8.33 -3.34 7.52
C SER A 325 -7.98 -4.27 8.69
N TRP A 326 -8.58 -5.46 8.76
CA TRP A 326 -8.24 -6.49 9.77
C TRP A 326 -6.78 -6.92 9.67
N THR A 327 -6.30 -7.21 8.46
CA THR A 327 -4.92 -7.64 8.24
C THR A 327 -3.92 -6.55 8.62
N THR A 328 -4.21 -5.29 8.30
CA THR A 328 -3.38 -4.14 8.68
C THR A 328 -3.27 -4.02 10.20
N MET A 329 -4.39 -4.16 10.93
CA MET A 329 -4.38 -4.11 12.39
C MET A 329 -3.60 -5.29 13.00
N ILE A 330 -3.82 -6.52 12.52
CA ILE A 330 -3.09 -7.71 12.97
C ILE A 330 -1.59 -7.57 12.72
N THR A 331 -1.20 -7.08 11.54
CA THR A 331 0.21 -6.81 11.19
C THR A 331 0.81 -5.75 12.10
N GLY A 332 0.09 -4.67 12.39
CA GLY A 332 0.52 -3.65 13.34
C GLY A 332 0.75 -4.23 14.74
N LEU A 333 -0.17 -5.04 15.25
CA LEU A 333 -0.02 -5.72 16.55
C LEU A 333 1.19 -6.68 16.55
N ALA A 334 1.42 -7.40 15.45
CA ALA A 334 2.56 -8.29 15.26
C ALA A 334 3.89 -7.53 15.36
N MET A 335 4.00 -6.38 14.67
CA MET A 335 5.18 -5.51 14.72
C MET A 335 5.44 -4.99 16.13
N HIS A 336 4.41 -4.80 16.95
CA HIS A 336 4.53 -4.31 18.32
C HIS A 336 4.76 -5.43 19.37
N GLY A 337 4.77 -6.70 18.95
CA GLY A 337 4.88 -7.83 19.87
C GLY A 337 3.64 -8.06 20.73
N CYS A 338 2.48 -7.51 20.35
CA CYS A 338 1.21 -7.67 21.07
C CYS A 338 0.55 -9.03 20.73
N THR A 339 1.25 -10.13 21.01
CA THR A 339 0.94 -11.47 20.49
C THR A 339 -0.49 -11.92 20.80
N LEU A 340 -0.92 -11.81 22.06
CA LEU A 340 -2.25 -12.24 22.48
C LEU A 340 -3.36 -11.43 21.80
N MET A 341 -3.19 -10.11 21.74
CA MET A 341 -4.15 -9.24 21.05
C MET A 341 -4.22 -9.54 19.55
N ALA A 342 -3.09 -9.77 18.89
CA ALA A 342 -3.08 -10.07 17.46
C ALA A 342 -3.86 -11.36 17.14
N LEU A 343 -3.71 -12.41 17.97
CA LEU A 343 -4.47 -13.66 17.83
C LEU A 343 -5.96 -13.49 18.17
N GLU A 344 -6.28 -12.63 19.14
CA GLU A 344 -7.67 -12.25 19.45
C GLU A 344 -8.33 -11.54 18.25
N TYR A 345 -7.64 -10.57 17.64
CA TYR A 345 -8.13 -9.85 16.45
C TYR A 345 -8.29 -10.78 15.25
N PHE A 346 -7.38 -11.73 15.06
CA PHE A 346 -7.55 -12.78 14.05
C PHE A 346 -8.80 -13.63 14.31
N SER A 347 -9.04 -14.02 15.56
CA SER A 347 -10.23 -14.77 15.94
C SER A 347 -11.52 -13.96 15.72
N LYS A 348 -11.50 -12.65 16.02
CA LYS A 348 -12.61 -11.72 15.73
C LYS A 348 -12.85 -11.57 14.22
N MET A 349 -11.80 -11.48 13.41
CA MET A 349 -11.90 -11.42 11.95
C MET A 349 -12.63 -12.66 11.39
N VAL A 350 -12.21 -13.85 11.82
CA VAL A 350 -12.85 -15.12 11.41
C VAL A 350 -14.28 -15.22 11.93
N GLY A 351 -14.52 -14.85 13.21
CA GLY A 351 -15.85 -14.84 13.82
C GLY A 351 -16.83 -13.85 13.17
N ALA A 352 -16.33 -12.76 12.58
CA ALA A 352 -17.11 -11.82 11.79
C ALA A 352 -17.39 -12.29 10.35
N GLY A 353 -16.97 -13.50 9.97
CA GLY A 353 -17.15 -14.06 8.62
C GLY A 353 -16.23 -13.45 7.56
N VAL A 354 -15.21 -12.69 7.96
CA VAL A 354 -14.24 -12.09 7.03
C VAL A 354 -13.15 -13.11 6.74
N ALA A 355 -13.10 -13.62 5.51
CA ALA A 355 -12.13 -14.63 5.11
C ALA A 355 -10.68 -14.11 5.17
N PRO A 356 -9.79 -14.74 5.96
CA PRO A 356 -8.35 -14.46 5.91
C PRO A 356 -7.75 -14.69 4.53
N ARG A 357 -6.66 -13.98 4.23
CA ARG A 357 -5.86 -14.18 3.01
C ARG A 357 -4.45 -14.63 3.37
N ALA A 358 -3.66 -15.01 2.37
CA ALA A 358 -2.25 -15.37 2.53
C ALA A 358 -1.50 -14.35 3.43
N ILE A 359 -1.55 -13.06 3.12
CA ILE A 359 -0.86 -12.05 3.92
C ILE A 359 -1.33 -11.97 5.38
N THR A 360 -2.59 -12.31 5.68
CA THR A 360 -3.12 -12.39 7.05
C THR A 360 -2.42 -13.52 7.80
N PHE A 361 -2.20 -14.67 7.15
CA PHE A 361 -1.46 -15.79 7.71
C PHE A 361 0.01 -15.48 7.92
N THR A 362 0.65 -14.76 7.00
CA THR A 362 2.02 -14.26 7.23
C THR A 362 2.09 -13.44 8.53
N ALA A 363 1.12 -12.54 8.76
CA ALA A 363 1.08 -11.73 9.97
C ALA A 363 0.89 -12.58 11.25
N VAL A 364 -0.08 -13.51 11.29
CA VAL A 364 -0.31 -14.33 12.49
C VAL A 364 0.77 -15.38 12.74
N LEU A 365 1.43 -15.90 11.70
CA LEU A 365 2.57 -16.79 11.88
C LEU A 365 3.78 -16.03 12.42
N SER A 366 4.02 -14.79 11.96
CA SER A 366 5.03 -13.91 12.55
C SER A 366 4.72 -13.59 14.02
N VAL A 367 3.45 -13.40 14.37
CA VAL A 367 3.02 -13.28 15.78
C VAL A 367 3.41 -14.52 16.59
N CYS A 368 3.11 -15.72 16.09
CA CYS A 368 3.50 -16.96 16.76
C CYS A 368 5.02 -17.06 16.91
N SER A 369 5.78 -16.69 15.87
CA SER A 369 7.24 -16.65 15.91
C SER A 369 7.76 -15.73 17.01
N HIS A 370 7.26 -14.49 17.08
CA HIS A 370 7.63 -13.52 18.12
C HIS A 370 7.15 -13.90 19.52
N GLY A 371 6.09 -14.69 19.64
CA GLY A 371 5.56 -15.18 20.92
C GLY A 371 6.10 -16.54 21.35
N GLY A 372 6.90 -17.21 20.53
CA GLY A 372 7.38 -18.58 20.78
C GLY A 372 6.26 -19.64 20.81
N LEU A 373 5.13 -19.37 20.16
CA LEU A 373 3.94 -20.21 20.20
C LEU A 373 4.01 -21.32 19.14
N VAL A 374 4.94 -22.26 19.29
CA VAL A 374 5.25 -23.30 18.28
C VAL A 374 4.01 -24.11 17.90
N SER A 375 3.30 -24.68 18.88
CA SER A 375 2.10 -25.50 18.62
C SER A 375 1.03 -24.71 17.88
N ARG A 376 0.76 -23.47 18.31
CA ARG A 376 -0.23 -22.60 17.68
C ARG A 376 0.19 -22.19 16.26
N GLY A 377 1.48 -21.99 16.02
CA GLY A 377 2.01 -21.72 14.68
C GLY A 377 1.72 -22.85 13.70
N PHE A 378 1.96 -24.11 14.10
CA PHE A 378 1.62 -25.27 13.27
C PHE A 378 0.11 -25.43 13.05
N GLU A 379 -0.71 -25.26 14.08
CA GLU A 379 -2.17 -25.28 13.94
C GLU A 379 -2.65 -24.26 12.89
N LEU A 380 -2.14 -23.02 12.96
CA LEU A 380 -2.50 -21.97 12.00
C LEU A 380 -1.98 -22.30 10.60
N PHE A 381 -0.74 -22.77 10.47
CA PHE A 381 -0.15 -23.15 9.19
C PHE A 381 -0.95 -24.26 8.48
N GLU A 382 -1.37 -25.29 9.21
CA GLU A 382 -2.22 -26.36 8.68
C GLU A 382 -3.64 -25.88 8.34
N SER A 383 -4.21 -24.99 9.17
CA SER A 383 -5.54 -24.42 8.93
C SER A 383 -5.63 -23.65 7.60
N MET A 384 -4.51 -23.09 7.12
CA MET A 384 -4.45 -22.40 5.82
C MET A 384 -5.01 -23.26 4.71
N LYS A 385 -4.54 -24.51 4.61
CA LYS A 385 -4.94 -25.44 3.56
C LYS A 385 -6.28 -26.09 3.88
N LYS A 386 -6.43 -26.57 5.12
CA LYS A 386 -7.60 -27.36 5.56
C LYS A 386 -8.88 -26.54 5.61
N ASP A 387 -8.83 -25.36 6.21
CA ASP A 387 -10.01 -24.58 6.56
C ASP A 387 -10.21 -23.39 5.62
N HIS A 388 -9.12 -22.83 5.07
CA HIS A 388 -9.16 -21.61 4.25
C HIS A 388 -8.82 -21.81 2.77
N ARG A 389 -8.38 -23.01 2.36
CA ARG A 389 -7.98 -23.35 0.97
C ARG A 389 -6.91 -22.42 0.40
N ILE A 390 -5.98 -22.00 1.25
CA ILE A 390 -4.83 -21.17 0.90
C ILE A 390 -3.59 -22.06 0.89
N GLU A 391 -2.93 -22.16 -0.26
CA GLU A 391 -1.63 -22.83 -0.34
C GLU A 391 -0.53 -21.97 0.30
N PRO A 392 0.34 -22.56 1.14
CA PRO A 392 1.50 -21.87 1.69
C PRO A 392 2.42 -21.30 0.60
N ARG A 393 3.10 -20.20 0.94
CA ARG A 393 4.01 -19.43 0.09
C ARG A 393 5.32 -19.23 0.85
N MET A 394 6.35 -18.75 0.17
CA MET A 394 7.70 -18.54 0.74
C MET A 394 7.67 -17.80 2.08
N GLU A 395 6.83 -16.77 2.19
CA GLU A 395 6.72 -15.95 3.39
C GLU A 395 6.16 -16.74 4.59
N HIS A 396 5.25 -17.69 4.35
CA HIS A 396 4.69 -18.55 5.40
C HIS A 396 5.74 -19.55 5.91
N TYR A 397 6.48 -20.18 5.00
CA TYR A 397 7.57 -21.09 5.37
C TYR A 397 8.67 -20.34 6.13
N GLY A 398 9.03 -19.13 5.69
CA GLY A 398 9.97 -18.27 6.40
C GLY A 398 9.54 -17.97 7.83
N CYS A 399 8.26 -17.68 8.06
CA CYS A 399 7.72 -17.48 9.43
C CYS A 399 7.81 -18.76 10.29
N MET A 400 7.58 -19.94 9.71
CA MET A 400 7.67 -21.22 10.43
C MET A 400 9.11 -21.58 10.78
N VAL A 401 10.06 -21.30 9.89
CA VAL A 401 11.49 -21.51 10.13
C VAL A 401 12.01 -20.53 11.19
N ASP A 402 11.60 -19.26 11.14
CA ASP A 402 11.89 -18.29 12.20
C ASP A 402 11.32 -18.73 13.56
N LEU A 403 10.07 -19.24 13.58
CA LEU A 403 9.42 -19.77 14.79
C LEU A 403 10.18 -20.94 15.40
N LEU A 404 10.51 -21.97 14.60
CA LEU A 404 11.29 -23.12 15.05
C LEU A 404 12.71 -22.71 15.48
N GLY A 405 13.31 -21.81 14.70
CA GLY A 405 14.64 -21.28 14.94
C GLY A 405 14.75 -20.57 16.30
N ARG A 406 13.83 -19.65 16.61
CA ARG A 406 13.76 -18.95 17.90
C ARG A 406 13.42 -19.86 19.08
N ALA A 407 12.68 -20.95 18.82
CA ALA A 407 12.38 -21.96 19.82
C ALA A 407 13.57 -22.89 20.12
N GLY A 408 14.72 -22.72 19.45
CA GLY A 408 15.90 -23.58 19.61
C GLY A 408 15.81 -24.93 18.91
N LYS A 409 14.76 -25.16 18.12
CA LYS A 409 14.50 -26.43 17.42
C LYS A 409 15.22 -26.47 16.06
N LEU A 410 16.54 -26.23 16.06
CA LEU A 410 17.32 -26.02 14.83
C LEU A 410 17.26 -27.21 13.87
N GLN A 411 17.32 -28.45 14.37
CA GLN A 411 17.24 -29.64 13.51
C GLN A 411 15.85 -29.81 12.90
N GLU A 412 14.79 -29.50 13.64
CA GLU A 412 13.42 -29.50 13.10
C GLU A 412 13.27 -28.39 12.05
N ALA A 413 13.86 -27.21 12.28
CA ALA A 413 13.86 -26.10 11.33
C ALA A 413 14.59 -26.47 10.03
N GLU A 414 15.78 -27.06 10.12
CA GLU A 414 16.54 -27.51 8.94
C GLU A 414 15.77 -28.59 8.17
N ARG A 415 15.18 -29.58 8.86
CA ARG A 415 14.33 -30.59 8.22
C ARG A 415 13.12 -29.95 7.53
N PHE A 416 12.46 -29.00 8.19
CA PHE A 416 11.31 -28.30 7.63
C PHE A 416 11.67 -27.56 6.34
N VAL A 417 12.85 -26.93 6.28
CA VAL A 417 13.38 -26.28 5.06
C VAL A 417 13.61 -27.29 3.93
N LEU A 418 14.18 -28.45 4.25
CA LEU A 418 14.50 -29.49 3.26
C LEU A 418 13.26 -30.22 2.71
N GLU A 419 12.18 -30.29 3.50
CA GLU A 419 10.91 -30.94 3.13
C GLU A 419 9.94 -30.01 2.39
N MET A 420 10.31 -28.73 2.19
CA MET A 420 9.47 -27.77 1.49
C MET A 420 9.20 -28.20 0.05
N PRO A 421 7.98 -27.98 -0.48
CA PRO A 421 7.63 -28.32 -1.86
C PRO A 421 8.22 -27.35 -2.90
N VAL A 422 8.92 -26.30 -2.45
CA VAL A 422 9.49 -25.22 -3.25
C VAL A 422 10.92 -24.95 -2.79
N GLU A 423 11.79 -24.55 -3.72
CA GLU A 423 13.19 -24.25 -3.40
C GLU A 423 13.30 -23.10 -2.39
N PRO A 424 14.02 -23.27 -1.26
CA PRO A 424 14.15 -22.23 -0.25
C PRO A 424 14.96 -21.03 -0.75
N ASP A 425 14.47 -19.82 -0.49
CA ASP A 425 15.15 -18.58 -0.84
C ASP A 425 16.11 -18.10 0.26
N GLY A 426 16.80 -16.98 -0.01
CA GLY A 426 17.73 -16.39 0.95
C GLY A 426 17.07 -15.92 2.25
N SER A 427 15.77 -15.60 2.25
CA SER A 427 15.07 -15.18 3.46
C SER A 427 14.93 -16.34 4.44
N ILE A 428 14.56 -17.52 3.94
CA ILE A 428 14.38 -18.74 4.76
C ILE A 428 15.72 -19.21 5.35
N TRP A 429 16.75 -19.34 4.50
CA TRP A 429 18.08 -19.69 4.98
C TRP A 429 18.66 -18.62 5.91
N GLY A 430 18.36 -17.35 5.67
CA GLY A 430 18.73 -16.22 6.53
C GLY A 430 18.11 -16.31 7.92
N ALA A 431 16.84 -16.72 8.02
CA ALA A 431 16.18 -16.97 9.30
C ALA A 431 16.86 -18.11 10.08
N LEU A 432 17.20 -19.22 9.40
CA LEU A 432 17.91 -20.34 10.02
C LEU A 432 19.33 -19.96 10.45
N LEU A 433 20.06 -19.16 9.65
CA LEU A 433 21.38 -18.64 10.02
C LEU A 433 21.29 -17.73 11.26
N GLY A 434 20.26 -16.88 11.31
CA GLY A 434 19.95 -16.05 12.48
C GLY A 434 19.72 -16.88 13.74
N ALA A 435 18.96 -17.98 13.63
CA ALA A 435 18.72 -18.91 14.73
C ALA A 435 20.01 -19.63 15.17
N CYS A 436 20.88 -20.02 14.23
CA CYS A 436 22.19 -20.60 14.54
C CYS A 436 23.07 -19.65 15.37
N ARG A 437 23.02 -18.34 15.08
CA ARG A 437 23.70 -17.32 15.90
C ARG A 437 23.15 -17.29 17.33
N ILE A 438 21.82 -17.29 17.49
CA ILE A 438 21.16 -17.20 18.80
C ILE A 438 21.51 -18.43 19.66
N HIS A 439 21.41 -19.63 19.09
CA HIS A 439 21.65 -20.89 19.80
C HIS A 439 23.08 -21.41 19.71
N ARG A 440 24.01 -20.59 19.21
CA ARG A 440 25.46 -20.89 19.10
C ARG A 440 25.79 -22.19 18.36
N ASN A 441 25.01 -22.56 17.35
CA ASN A 441 25.26 -23.73 16.52
C ASN A 441 26.19 -23.36 15.35
N SER A 442 27.49 -23.43 15.58
CA SER A 442 28.51 -23.04 14.61
C SER A 442 28.59 -23.98 13.40
N ALA A 443 28.40 -25.28 13.60
CA ALA A 443 28.46 -26.27 12.52
C ALA A 443 27.35 -26.03 11.48
N MET A 444 26.10 -25.88 11.93
CA MET A 444 24.98 -25.56 11.03
C MET A 444 25.14 -24.14 10.46
N GLY A 445 25.55 -23.17 11.28
CA GLY A 445 25.74 -21.79 10.84
C GLY A 445 26.77 -21.63 9.73
N LYS A 446 27.87 -22.39 9.75
CA LYS A 446 28.86 -22.40 8.66
C LYS A 446 28.24 -22.92 7.36
N ARG A 447 27.59 -24.09 7.39
CA ARG A 447 26.95 -24.69 6.20
C ARG A 447 25.89 -23.78 5.59
N VAL A 448 24.99 -23.23 6.42
CA VAL A 448 23.93 -22.32 5.96
C VAL A 448 24.52 -21.02 5.42
N GLY A 449 25.60 -20.51 6.04
CA GLY A 449 26.35 -19.36 5.54
C GLY A 449 26.90 -19.59 4.13
N GLU A 450 27.52 -20.74 3.88
CA GLU A 450 28.02 -21.12 2.55
C GLU A 450 26.90 -21.14 1.50
N ILE A 451 25.75 -21.78 1.82
CA ILE A 451 24.56 -21.79 0.95
C ILE A 451 24.12 -20.37 0.60
N LEU A 452 23.97 -19.50 1.59
CA LEU A 452 23.53 -18.11 1.40
C LEU A 452 24.49 -17.29 0.54
N THR A 453 25.80 -17.45 0.74
CA THR A 453 26.80 -16.73 -0.06
C THR A 453 26.87 -17.20 -1.52
N GLN A 454 26.36 -18.40 -1.82
CA GLN A 454 26.21 -18.88 -3.20
C GLN A 454 24.88 -18.38 -3.80
N LEU A 455 23.80 -18.39 -3.01
CA LEU A 455 22.47 -18.01 -3.45
C LEU A 455 22.30 -16.50 -3.67
N GLN A 456 22.88 -15.68 -2.78
CA GLN A 456 22.85 -14.20 -2.87
C GLN A 456 24.25 -13.61 -2.63
N PRO A 457 25.18 -13.74 -3.62
CA PRO A 457 26.56 -13.29 -3.52
C PRO A 457 26.74 -11.82 -3.16
N GLU A 458 25.77 -10.97 -3.52
CA GLU A 458 25.77 -9.53 -3.30
C GLU A 458 25.35 -9.12 -1.88
N HIS A 459 24.75 -10.02 -1.11
CA HIS A 459 24.16 -9.69 0.18
C HIS A 459 25.19 -9.73 1.33
N GLY A 460 25.85 -8.59 1.55
CA GLY A 460 26.92 -8.43 2.56
C GLY A 460 26.55 -8.83 4.00
N GLY A 461 25.27 -8.76 4.36
CA GLY A 461 24.80 -9.16 5.69
C GLY A 461 25.03 -10.64 6.02
N TYR A 462 24.97 -11.54 5.03
CA TYR A 462 25.15 -12.97 5.26
C TYR A 462 26.61 -13.32 5.52
N TYR A 463 27.53 -12.70 4.78
CA TYR A 463 28.98 -12.83 5.01
C TYR A 463 29.33 -12.40 6.44
N VAL A 464 28.84 -11.23 6.87
CA VAL A 464 29.12 -10.70 8.20
C VAL A 464 28.53 -11.63 9.27
N LEU A 465 27.29 -12.09 9.11
CA LEU A 465 26.64 -12.96 10.08
C LEU A 465 27.34 -14.34 10.19
N ALA A 466 27.65 -14.98 9.07
CA ALA A 466 28.38 -16.25 9.05
C ALA A 466 29.80 -16.10 9.61
N SER A 467 30.50 -15.02 9.25
CA SER A 467 31.84 -14.70 9.78
C SER A 467 31.81 -14.53 11.30
N ASN A 468 30.81 -13.83 11.84
CA ASN A 468 30.64 -13.66 13.29
C ASN A 468 30.35 -14.99 14.00
N ILE A 469 29.57 -15.89 13.39
CA ILE A 469 29.32 -17.23 13.94
C ILE A 469 30.62 -18.04 13.99
N CYS A 470 31.41 -18.05 12.90
CA CYS A 470 32.70 -18.73 12.86
C CYS A 470 33.70 -18.15 13.89
N ALA A 471 33.76 -16.82 14.02
CA ALA A 471 34.63 -16.14 14.97
C ALA A 471 34.30 -16.51 16.43
N LYS A 472 33.01 -16.52 16.81
CA LYS A 472 32.56 -16.96 18.14
C LYS A 472 32.88 -18.44 18.44
N ALA A 473 33.06 -19.25 17.40
CA ALA A 473 33.45 -20.66 17.51
C ALA A 473 34.97 -20.89 17.41
N GLY A 474 35.79 -19.84 17.27
CA GLY A 474 37.24 -19.96 17.09
C GLY A 474 37.69 -20.51 15.73
N GLN A 475 36.80 -20.54 14.73
CA GLN A 475 37.08 -21.07 13.38
C GLN A 475 37.64 -19.99 12.46
N TRP A 476 38.90 -19.62 12.66
CA TRP A 476 39.57 -18.50 11.97
C TRP A 476 39.79 -18.69 10.47
N GLU A 477 39.94 -19.94 10.03
CA GLU A 477 40.04 -20.28 8.60
C GLU A 477 38.75 -19.86 7.87
N GLY A 478 37.58 -20.25 8.38
CA GLY A 478 36.29 -19.86 7.81
C GLY A 478 36.03 -18.35 7.84
N VAL A 479 36.51 -17.65 8.88
CA VAL A 479 36.46 -16.17 8.92
C VAL A 479 37.27 -15.56 7.77
N SER A 480 38.48 -16.08 7.55
CA SER A 480 39.38 -15.60 6.50
C SER A 480 38.83 -15.87 5.10
N GLU A 481 38.26 -17.07 4.89
CA GLU A 481 37.59 -17.45 3.63
C GLU A 481 36.42 -16.52 3.31
N LEU A 482 35.51 -16.29 4.26
CA LEU A 482 34.33 -15.43 4.05
C LEU A 482 34.73 -13.98 3.79
N ARG A 483 35.72 -13.45 4.52
CA ARG A 483 36.24 -12.08 4.30
C ARG A 483 36.91 -11.94 2.95
N ARG A 484 37.70 -12.94 2.54
CA ARG A 484 38.34 -12.97 1.22
C ARG A 484 37.29 -13.01 0.12
N ALA A 485 36.29 -13.87 0.22
CA ALA A 485 35.18 -13.94 -0.74
C ALA A 485 34.41 -12.62 -0.83
N MET A 486 34.15 -11.96 0.30
CA MET A 486 33.49 -10.64 0.33
C MET A 486 34.32 -9.58 -0.41
N LYS A 487 35.65 -9.58 -0.23
CA LYS A 487 36.57 -8.65 -0.91
C LYS A 487 36.70 -8.93 -2.40
N GLU A 488 36.88 -10.20 -2.79
CA GLU A 488 36.99 -10.63 -4.19
C GLU A 488 35.73 -10.28 -5.00
N ARG A 489 34.55 -10.33 -4.35
CA ARG A 489 33.26 -10.01 -4.97
C ARG A 489 32.85 -8.54 -4.85
N GLY A 490 33.67 -7.69 -4.23
CA GLY A 490 33.39 -6.26 -4.07
C GLY A 490 32.17 -5.94 -3.19
N VAL A 491 31.77 -6.86 -2.33
CA VAL A 491 30.56 -6.73 -1.50
C VAL A 491 30.85 -5.79 -0.34
N LYS A 492 30.04 -4.75 -0.19
CA LYS A 492 30.17 -3.77 0.90
C LYS A 492 29.20 -4.09 2.04
N LYS A 493 29.65 -3.86 3.28
CA LYS A 493 28.79 -3.92 4.46
C LYS A 493 27.86 -2.70 4.48
N GLU A 494 26.57 -2.94 4.68
CA GLU A 494 25.60 -1.87 4.93
C GLU A 494 25.91 -1.17 6.26
N LEU A 495 25.94 0.16 6.25
CA LEU A 495 26.20 0.95 7.44
C LEU A 495 24.94 1.04 8.31
N GLY A 496 25.09 0.75 9.60
CA GLY A 496 24.01 0.89 10.57
C GLY A 496 23.81 2.35 10.98
N HIS A 497 22.61 2.87 10.83
CA HIS A 497 22.25 4.22 11.21
C HIS A 497 20.97 4.23 12.04
N SER A 498 20.89 5.20 12.96
CA SER A 498 19.73 5.39 13.84
C SER A 498 19.16 6.78 13.63
N LEU A 499 17.84 6.86 13.57
CA LEU A 499 17.08 8.09 13.42
C LEU A 499 16.29 8.36 14.70
N VAL A 500 16.32 9.58 15.20
CA VAL A 500 15.45 10.06 16.28
C VAL A 500 14.74 11.32 15.84
N GLU A 501 13.42 11.39 16.04
CA GLU A 501 12.61 12.56 15.71
C GLU A 501 12.37 13.39 16.98
N LEU A 502 12.82 14.65 16.97
CA LEU A 502 12.70 15.59 18.09
C LEU A 502 12.27 16.96 17.54
N ASP A 503 11.27 17.58 18.17
CA ASP A 503 10.73 18.89 17.78
C ASP A 503 10.40 19.02 16.27
N GLY A 504 9.91 17.94 15.67
CA GLY A 504 9.57 17.87 14.24
C GLY A 504 10.77 17.81 13.29
N ARG A 505 11.98 17.54 13.80
CA ARG A 505 13.19 17.32 13.01
C ARG A 505 13.72 15.90 13.22
N ALA A 506 14.09 15.26 12.13
CA ALA A 506 14.72 13.95 12.13
C ALA A 506 16.25 14.13 12.25
N HIS A 507 16.86 13.50 13.25
CA HIS A 507 18.30 13.50 13.48
C HIS A 507 18.87 12.12 13.16
N LEU A 508 19.76 12.07 12.17
CA LEU A 508 20.40 10.85 11.68
C LEU A 508 21.78 10.69 12.32
N PHE A 509 22.06 9.50 12.85
CA PHE A 509 23.35 9.11 13.39
C PHE A 509 23.91 7.92 12.62
N ILE A 510 25.13 8.06 12.11
CA ILE A 510 25.90 6.98 11.48
C ILE A 510 27.13 6.73 12.35
N THR A 511 27.47 5.46 12.59
CA THR A 511 28.65 5.10 13.39
C THR A 511 29.91 5.74 12.81
N GLY A 512 30.62 6.51 13.64
CA GLY A 512 31.85 7.22 13.26
C GLY A 512 31.64 8.58 12.59
N ASP A 513 30.40 8.96 12.29
CA ASP A 513 30.08 10.28 11.77
C ASP A 513 30.03 11.33 12.91
N LYS A 514 30.69 12.46 12.68
CA LYS A 514 30.73 13.63 13.59
C LYS A 514 30.11 14.88 12.97
N SER A 515 29.34 14.73 11.88
CA SER A 515 28.70 15.83 11.16
C SER A 515 27.61 16.56 11.97
N HIS A 516 27.07 15.93 13.02
CA HIS A 516 25.97 16.51 13.80
C HIS A 516 26.42 17.80 14.53
N PRO A 517 25.69 18.94 14.40
CA PRO A 517 26.12 20.23 14.97
C PRO A 517 26.37 20.23 16.47
N GLU A 518 25.65 19.38 17.21
CA GLU A 518 25.76 19.25 18.67
C GLU A 518 26.49 17.97 19.11
N ILE A 519 27.29 17.33 18.24
CA ILE A 519 27.90 16.01 18.53
C ILE A 519 28.70 16.00 19.84
N GLY A 520 29.45 17.06 20.16
CA GLY A 520 30.22 17.14 21.40
C GLY A 520 29.34 17.05 22.66
N LYS A 521 28.21 17.75 22.68
CA LYS A 521 27.24 17.70 23.79
C LYS A 521 26.56 16.32 23.89
N ILE A 522 26.33 15.68 22.75
CA ILE A 522 25.74 14.34 22.69
C ILE A 522 26.72 13.30 23.24
N GLU A 523 28.00 13.40 22.87
CA GLU A 523 29.07 12.55 23.42
C GLU A 523 29.21 12.76 24.94
N GLU A 524 29.19 14.01 25.43
CA GLU A 524 29.19 14.32 26.87
C GLU A 524 27.98 13.73 27.62
N MET A 525 26.76 13.90 27.06
CA MET A 525 25.55 13.30 27.63
C MET A 525 25.62 11.76 27.63
N TRP A 526 26.18 11.17 26.59
CA TRP A 526 26.36 9.73 26.52
C TRP A 526 27.31 9.24 27.63
N GLU A 527 28.40 9.95 27.92
CA GLU A 527 29.28 9.62 29.05
C GLU A 527 28.55 9.70 30.40
N GLU A 528 27.71 10.71 30.60
CA GLU A 528 26.86 10.80 31.80
C GLU A 528 25.90 9.60 31.91
N ILE A 529 25.22 9.25 30.81
CA ILE A 529 24.35 8.08 30.74
C ILE A 529 25.13 6.81 31.09
N LEU A 530 26.31 6.64 30.48
CA LEU A 530 27.16 5.46 30.65
C LEU A 530 27.60 5.30 32.12
N GLN A 531 27.97 6.38 32.80
CA GLN A 531 28.31 6.36 34.22
C GLN A 531 27.13 5.89 35.08
N ARG A 532 25.92 6.40 34.82
CA ARG A 532 24.73 6.03 35.61
C ARG A 532 24.28 4.59 35.38
N ILE A 533 24.31 4.11 34.14
CA ILE A 533 23.95 2.71 33.86
C ILE A 533 25.01 1.72 34.38
N ARG A 534 26.30 2.09 34.41
CA ARG A 534 27.36 1.30 35.08
C ARG A 534 27.10 1.19 36.58
N ALA A 535 26.70 2.27 37.23
CA ALA A 535 26.28 2.23 38.63
C ALA A 535 25.04 1.34 38.87
N ALA A 536 24.18 1.19 37.86
CA ALA A 536 23.04 0.27 37.87
C ALA A 536 23.40 -1.18 37.45
N GLY A 537 24.68 -1.50 37.26
CA GLY A 537 25.15 -2.86 36.97
C GLY A 537 25.40 -3.17 35.49
N TYR A 538 25.45 -2.18 34.60
CA TYR A 538 25.82 -2.39 33.19
C TYR A 538 27.26 -2.90 33.04
N VAL A 539 27.41 -4.04 32.36
CA VAL A 539 28.69 -4.58 31.88
C VAL A 539 28.61 -4.68 30.36
N GLY A 540 29.51 -4.00 29.65
CA GLY A 540 29.55 -3.99 28.19
C GLY A 540 29.79 -5.39 27.64
N ARG A 541 29.05 -5.78 26.59
CA ARG A 541 29.20 -7.10 25.97
C ARG A 541 30.23 -7.05 24.84
N THR A 542 31.52 -7.12 25.19
CA THR A 542 32.65 -7.05 24.23
C THR A 542 32.69 -8.21 23.22
N GLY A 543 31.98 -9.32 23.48
CA GLY A 543 31.94 -10.50 22.61
C GLY A 543 31.25 -10.32 21.25
N GLU A 544 30.69 -9.14 20.95
CA GLU A 544 30.12 -8.79 19.63
C GLU A 544 31.04 -7.89 18.78
N VAL A 545 32.11 -7.35 19.36
CA VAL A 545 33.11 -6.58 18.61
C VAL A 545 34.16 -7.55 18.07
N LEU A 546 34.61 -7.31 16.83
CA LEU A 546 35.62 -8.13 16.16
C LEU A 546 36.81 -8.38 17.09
N PHE A 547 37.24 -9.64 17.17
CA PHE A 547 38.31 -10.09 18.07
C PHE A 547 39.71 -9.56 17.71
N ASP A 548 39.89 -8.88 16.56
CA ASP A 548 41.15 -8.29 16.10
C ASP A 548 41.43 -6.89 16.68
N ILE A 549 40.72 -6.49 17.74
CA ILE A 549 40.76 -5.17 18.36
C ILE A 549 41.02 -5.36 19.87
N GLU A 550 41.88 -4.56 20.49
CA GLU A 550 42.16 -4.64 21.93
C GLU A 550 40.87 -4.44 22.75
N GLU A 551 40.73 -5.03 23.95
CA GLU A 551 39.47 -4.94 24.74
C GLU A 551 39.02 -3.50 25.01
N GLU A 552 39.97 -2.57 25.21
CA GLU A 552 39.70 -1.14 25.38
C GLU A 552 39.17 -0.47 24.10
N GLU A 553 39.65 -0.90 22.93
CA GLU A 553 39.16 -0.44 21.63
C GLU A 553 37.80 -1.07 21.29
N LYS A 554 37.48 -2.26 21.81
CA LYS A 554 36.14 -2.88 21.69
C LYS A 554 35.09 -2.09 22.47
N ASP A 555 35.40 -1.71 23.71
CA ASP A 555 34.52 -0.84 24.51
C ASP A 555 34.34 0.54 23.86
N SER A 556 35.40 1.10 23.27
CA SER A 556 35.35 2.36 22.49
C SER A 556 34.50 2.24 21.22
N ALA A 557 34.51 1.09 20.55
CA ALA A 557 33.66 0.82 19.38
C ALA A 557 32.18 0.66 19.77
N LEU A 558 31.89 -0.02 20.89
CA LEU A 558 30.54 -0.16 21.43
C LEU A 558 29.96 1.18 21.87
N ALA A 559 30.77 2.09 22.42
CA ALA A 559 30.31 3.42 22.83
C ALA A 559 29.82 4.27 21.65
N LYS A 560 30.26 3.97 20.42
CA LYS A 560 29.97 4.76 19.19
C LYS A 560 28.81 4.20 18.35
N HIS A 561 28.02 3.28 18.88
CA HIS A 561 26.83 2.79 18.18
C HIS A 561 25.83 3.95 17.97
N SER A 562 25.24 4.03 16.77
CA SER A 562 24.33 5.12 16.42
C SER A 562 23.08 5.17 17.31
N GLU A 563 22.65 4.03 17.84
CA GLU A 563 21.55 3.91 18.80
C GLU A 563 21.85 4.68 20.09
N LYS A 564 23.08 4.59 20.60
CA LYS A 564 23.49 5.22 21.86
C LYS A 564 23.53 6.73 21.73
N LEU A 565 24.02 7.24 20.59
CA LEU A 565 23.97 8.68 20.28
C LEU A 565 22.53 9.19 20.13
N ALA A 566 21.66 8.41 19.49
CA ALA A 566 20.23 8.74 19.39
C ALA A 566 19.54 8.76 20.75
N ILE A 567 19.85 7.81 21.64
CA ILE A 567 19.39 7.79 23.04
C ILE A 567 19.87 9.02 23.79
N ALA A 568 21.17 9.35 23.68
CA ALA A 568 21.75 10.51 24.36
C ALA A 568 21.11 11.83 23.91
N LEU A 569 20.91 12.02 22.60
CA LEU A 569 20.20 13.19 22.09
C LEU A 569 18.75 13.23 22.61
N GLY A 570 18.04 12.11 22.59
CA GLY A 570 16.66 12.00 23.09
C GLY A 570 16.54 12.35 24.57
N VAL A 571 17.43 11.83 25.41
CA VAL A 571 17.48 12.15 26.84
C VAL A 571 17.83 13.61 27.08
N MET A 572 18.79 14.16 26.33
CA MET A 572 19.24 15.55 26.45
C MET A 572 18.13 16.56 26.12
N LYS A 573 17.34 16.31 25.06
CA LYS A 573 16.40 17.29 24.51
C LYS A 573 14.98 17.18 25.05
N THR A 574 14.62 16.10 25.73
CA THR A 574 13.25 15.88 26.19
C THR A 574 13.13 15.96 27.71
N GLY A 575 11.98 16.38 28.23
CA GLY A 575 11.71 16.47 29.68
C GLY A 575 11.18 15.15 30.28
N PRO A 576 11.32 14.91 31.60
CA PRO A 576 10.91 13.68 32.28
C PRO A 576 9.53 13.17 31.85
N GLY A 577 9.41 11.86 31.60
CA GLY A 577 8.17 11.24 31.15
C GLY A 577 7.87 11.31 29.64
N ALA A 578 8.64 12.05 28.84
CA ALA A 578 8.50 12.02 27.39
C ALA A 578 8.98 10.67 26.79
N THR A 579 8.20 10.15 25.83
CA THR A 579 8.54 8.94 25.06
C THR A 579 9.52 9.29 23.94
N ILE A 580 10.67 8.61 23.91
CA ILE A 580 11.70 8.78 22.89
C ILE A 580 11.53 7.68 21.83
N ARG A 581 11.44 8.06 20.56
CA ARG A 581 11.25 7.13 19.42
C ARG A 581 12.51 7.08 18.58
N ILE A 582 13.02 5.87 18.37
CA ILE A 582 14.26 5.64 17.60
C ILE A 582 13.96 4.62 16.52
N VAL A 583 14.41 4.87 15.29
CA VAL A 583 14.32 3.93 14.18
C VAL A 583 15.73 3.50 13.77
N LYS A 584 15.96 2.19 13.67
CA LYS A 584 17.21 1.57 13.23
C LYS A 584 16.96 0.86 11.89
N ASN A 585 17.83 1.08 10.91
CA ASN A 585 17.74 0.39 9.62
C ASN A 585 18.10 -1.10 9.70
N LEU A 586 18.99 -1.45 10.63
CA LEU A 586 19.40 -2.82 10.92
C LEU A 586 18.71 -3.36 12.18
N ARG A 587 18.93 -4.64 12.45
CA ARG A 587 18.55 -5.24 13.73
C ARG A 587 19.39 -4.61 14.85
N VAL A 588 18.73 -4.16 15.93
CA VAL A 588 19.41 -3.65 17.13
C VAL A 588 20.32 -4.74 17.68
N CYS A 589 21.51 -4.43 18.18
CA CYS A 589 22.39 -5.43 18.78
C CYS A 589 22.02 -5.72 20.24
N GLU A 590 22.53 -6.82 20.79
CA GLU A 590 22.17 -7.26 22.15
C GLU A 590 22.60 -6.23 23.21
N ASP A 591 23.78 -5.62 23.01
CA ASP A 591 24.33 -4.57 23.86
C ASP A 591 23.45 -3.30 23.85
N CYS A 592 23.08 -2.79 22.67
CA CYS A 592 22.20 -1.63 22.55
C CYS A 592 20.80 -1.90 23.14
N HIS A 593 20.29 -3.12 23.01
CA HIS A 593 19.03 -3.52 23.62
C HIS A 593 19.10 -3.48 25.15
N GLU A 594 20.17 -4.03 25.75
CA GLU A 594 20.41 -4.00 27.20
C GLU A 594 20.59 -2.57 27.72
N VAL A 595 21.41 -1.77 27.03
CA VAL A 595 21.57 -0.34 27.35
C VAL A 595 20.23 0.38 27.36
N THR A 596 19.38 0.16 26.35
CA THR A 596 18.09 0.84 26.27
C THR A 596 17.17 0.44 27.43
N LYS A 597 17.19 -0.83 27.87
CA LYS A 597 16.50 -1.28 29.09
C LYS A 597 16.97 -0.51 30.31
N LEU A 598 18.28 -0.48 30.58
CA LEU A 598 18.84 0.17 31.76
C LEU A 598 18.62 1.69 31.74
N VAL A 599 18.77 2.34 30.58
CA VAL A 599 18.48 3.78 30.45
C VAL A 599 16.99 4.07 30.72
N SER A 600 16.07 3.20 30.26
CA SER A 600 14.64 3.36 30.54
C SER A 600 14.32 3.33 32.05
N GLU A 601 15.07 2.52 32.82
CA GLU A 601 14.95 2.42 34.27
C GLU A 601 15.56 3.63 34.98
N VAL A 602 16.84 3.89 34.71
CA VAL A 602 17.66 4.92 35.39
C VAL A 602 17.15 6.34 35.13
N PHE A 603 16.69 6.62 33.92
CA PHE A 603 16.20 7.95 33.54
C PHE A 603 14.67 8.05 33.57
N HIS A 604 13.97 6.99 33.99
CA HIS A 604 12.51 6.90 34.04
C HIS A 604 11.84 7.35 32.73
N ARG A 605 12.34 6.85 31.61
CA ARG A 605 11.84 7.16 30.26
C ARG A 605 11.28 5.94 29.57
N GLU A 606 10.31 6.20 28.69
CA GLU A 606 9.80 5.19 27.76
C GLU A 606 10.54 5.34 26.42
N PHE A 607 11.13 4.25 25.93
CA PHE A 607 11.72 4.22 24.60
C PHE A 607 10.91 3.30 23.70
N ILE A 608 10.61 3.76 22.49
CA ILE A 608 10.04 2.93 21.44
C ILE A 608 11.08 2.85 20.33
N VAL A 609 11.76 1.71 20.25
CA VAL A 609 12.81 1.49 19.24
C VAL A 609 12.27 0.55 18.17
N ARG A 610 12.25 1.01 16.92
CA ARG A 610 11.92 0.20 15.75
C ARG A 610 13.20 -0.32 15.12
N ASP A 611 13.34 -1.63 15.02
CA ASP A 611 14.33 -2.25 14.14
C ASP A 611 13.70 -2.63 12.79
N ARG A 612 14.44 -3.33 11.92
CA ARG A 612 13.94 -3.76 10.60
C ARG A 612 12.64 -4.58 10.68
N ASN A 613 12.40 -5.30 11.78
CA ASN A 613 11.37 -6.33 11.88
C ASN A 613 10.26 -5.97 12.88
N ARG A 614 10.57 -5.26 13.98
CA ARG A 614 9.63 -5.01 15.07
C ARG A 614 9.93 -3.75 15.88
N PHE A 615 8.95 -3.36 16.68
CA PHE A 615 9.09 -2.41 17.77
C PHE A 615 9.46 -3.12 19.07
N HIS A 616 10.33 -2.46 19.81
CA HIS A 616 10.74 -2.76 21.17
C HIS A 616 10.27 -1.60 22.06
N HIS A 617 9.41 -1.89 23.02
CA HIS A 617 8.90 -0.91 23.98
C HIS A 617 9.65 -1.11 25.29
N PHE A 618 10.54 -0.17 25.61
CA PHE A 618 11.35 -0.20 26.82
C PHE A 618 10.75 0.70 27.88
N LYS A 619 10.47 0.12 29.05
CA LYS A 619 9.89 0.84 30.19
C LYS A 619 10.30 0.17 31.49
N GLY A 620 10.92 0.94 32.38
CA GLY A 620 11.29 0.47 33.72
C GLY A 620 12.18 -0.77 33.70
N GLY A 621 13.20 -0.78 32.86
CA GLY A 621 14.18 -1.88 32.79
C GLY A 621 13.74 -3.09 31.97
N LYS A 622 12.52 -3.08 31.43
CA LYS A 622 11.94 -4.20 30.67
C LYS A 622 11.66 -3.81 29.23
N CYS A 623 11.74 -4.80 28.33
CA CYS A 623 11.34 -4.66 26.94
C CYS A 623 10.09 -5.51 26.66
N SER A 624 9.21 -5.04 25.78
CA SER A 624 8.03 -5.79 25.30
C SER A 624 8.37 -7.12 24.61
N CYS A 625 9.62 -7.32 24.19
CA CYS A 625 10.05 -8.59 23.61
C CYS A 625 10.33 -9.69 24.64
N LEU A 626 10.39 -9.37 25.95
CA LEU A 626 10.75 -10.31 27.01
C LEU A 626 12.11 -11.01 26.78
N ASP A 627 13.06 -10.31 26.15
CA ASP A 627 14.35 -10.83 25.70
C ASP A 627 14.24 -12.03 24.72
N TYR A 628 13.05 -12.21 24.11
CA TYR A 628 12.75 -13.19 23.08
C TYR A 628 12.57 -12.48 21.73
N TRP A 629 13.68 -12.22 21.04
CA TRP A 629 13.67 -11.49 19.77
C TRP A 629 14.72 -11.95 18.78
#